data_AF-A0A354SE32-F1
#
_entry.id   AF-A0A354SE32-F1
#
_cell.length_a   1.000
_cell.length_b   1.000
_cell.length_c   1.000
_cell.angle_alpha   90.00
_cell.angle_beta   90.00
_cell.angle_gamma   90.00
#
_symmetry.space_group_name_H-M   'P 1'
#
loop_
_entity.id
_entity.type
_entity.pdbx_description
1 polymer ?
#
loop_
_entity_poly.entity_id
_entity_poly.type
_entity_poly.pdbx_seq_one_letter_code
_entity_poly.pdbx_strand_id
1 'polypeptide(L)'
;TDQGHRVVAGQRVMQAASDIFLGWLVGPAGRHFYVRQLRDMKWSPEISTLNPRTLAGYAQICGKTLARGHAKSGDAIKIASYLGTSDVFDQSMLAFSERYAAQVDTDFTAFKTALDQGSLANSSDENASVQQSLMHEADVMRELHATGQTATQPPA
;
A
#
# COMPACT_ATOMS: atom_id res chain seq x y z
N THR A 1 -9.81 -20.06 10.26
CA THR A 1 -8.60 -19.24 10.50
C THR A 1 -8.95 -17.79 10.24
N ASP A 2 -8.74 -16.90 11.21
CA ASP A 2 -9.03 -15.46 11.06
C ASP A 2 -8.00 -14.81 10.11
N GLN A 3 -8.48 -14.28 8.98
CA GLN A 3 -7.62 -13.71 7.94
C GLN A 3 -6.99 -12.37 8.37
N GLY A 4 -7.69 -11.58 9.18
CA GLY A 4 -7.16 -10.31 9.70
C GLY A 4 -6.02 -10.56 10.68
N HIS A 5 -6.20 -11.53 11.58
CA HIS A 5 -5.17 -11.93 12.53
C HIS A 5 -3.89 -12.41 11.83
N ARG A 6 -4.01 -13.22 10.77
CA ARG A 6 -2.85 -13.71 10.00
C ARG A 6 -1.99 -12.57 9.45
N VAL A 7 -2.61 -11.53 8.91
CA VAL A 7 -1.91 -10.36 8.36
C VAL A 7 -1.18 -9.61 9.47
N VAL A 8 -1.86 -9.34 10.59
CA VAL A 8 -1.28 -8.63 11.74
C VAL A 8 -0.13 -9.39 12.35
N ALA A 9 -0.27 -10.71 12.53
CA ALA A 9 0.79 -11.57 13.04
C ALA A 9 2.02 -11.51 12.12
N GLY A 10 1.82 -11.64 10.81
CA GLY A 10 2.90 -11.53 9.82
C GLY A 10 3.60 -10.17 9.87
N GLN A 11 2.84 -9.07 9.96
CA GLN A 11 3.42 -7.72 10.07
C GLN A 11 4.22 -7.54 11.35
N ARG A 12 3.71 -7.96 12.51
CA ARG A 12 4.44 -7.88 13.79
C ARG A 12 5.72 -8.72 13.78
N VAL A 13 5.67 -9.89 13.15
CA VAL A 13 6.85 -10.75 12.99
C VAL A 13 7.86 -10.11 12.04
N MET A 14 7.48 -9.64 10.85
CA MET A 14 8.44 -9.16 9.85
C MET A 14 8.93 -7.73 10.10
N GLN A 15 8.03 -6.81 10.47
CA GLN A 15 8.34 -5.38 10.52
C GLN A 15 9.08 -5.03 11.83
N ALA A 16 10.08 -4.16 11.73
CA ALA A 16 10.83 -3.69 12.90
C ALA A 16 10.01 -2.70 13.74
N ALA A 17 9.09 -1.97 13.11
CA ALA A 17 8.16 -1.05 13.75
C ALA A 17 6.75 -1.37 13.25
N SER A 18 5.81 -1.48 14.18
CA SER A 18 4.38 -1.60 13.88
C SER A 18 3.64 -0.38 14.37
N ASP A 19 2.51 -0.10 13.74
CA ASP A 19 1.56 0.90 14.20
C ASP A 19 0.98 0.51 15.58
N ILE A 20 0.78 1.48 16.47
CA ILE A 20 0.14 1.26 17.77
C ILE A 20 -1.31 0.78 17.62
N PHE A 21 -1.98 1.19 16.54
CA PHE A 21 -3.33 0.76 16.20
C PHE A 21 -3.37 -0.49 15.31
N LEU A 22 -2.23 -1.21 15.15
CA LEU A 22 -2.20 -2.44 14.36
C LEU A 22 -2.97 -3.57 15.07
N GLY A 23 -4.17 -3.88 14.55
CA GLY A 23 -5.08 -4.87 15.09
C GLY A 23 -5.92 -5.56 14.02
N TRP A 24 -6.81 -6.46 14.43
CA TRP A 24 -7.75 -7.15 13.55
C TRP A 24 -9.12 -7.24 14.20
N LEU A 25 -10.17 -7.37 13.39
CA LEU A 25 -11.53 -7.57 13.86
C LEU A 25 -12.34 -8.37 12.83
N VAL A 26 -13.43 -8.96 13.30
CA VAL A 26 -14.44 -9.61 12.45
C VAL A 26 -15.68 -8.74 12.47
N GLY A 27 -16.06 -8.21 11.31
CA GLY A 27 -17.21 -7.33 11.17
C GLY A 27 -18.53 -8.10 11.06
N PRO A 28 -19.66 -7.36 11.07
CA PRO A 28 -20.98 -7.91 10.76
C PRO A 28 -20.94 -8.63 9.40
N ALA A 29 -21.65 -9.75 9.27
CA ALA A 29 -21.56 -10.70 8.14
C ALA A 29 -20.25 -11.51 8.04
N GLY A 30 -19.45 -11.58 9.12
CA GLY A 30 -18.29 -12.49 9.20
C GLY A 30 -17.08 -12.07 8.35
N ARG A 31 -17.05 -10.81 7.90
CA ARG A 31 -15.94 -10.29 7.11
C ARG A 31 -14.74 -10.00 8.01
N HIS A 32 -13.56 -10.48 7.62
CA HIS A 32 -12.31 -10.28 8.36
C HIS A 32 -11.64 -8.98 7.94
N PHE A 33 -11.20 -8.20 8.91
CA PHE A 33 -10.48 -6.94 8.69
C PHE A 33 -9.17 -6.92 9.48
N TYR A 34 -8.14 -6.33 8.87
CA TYR A 34 -6.99 -5.82 9.60
C TYR A 34 -7.08 -4.30 9.65
N VAL A 35 -6.71 -3.70 10.77
CA VAL A 35 -6.85 -2.27 11.05
C VAL A 35 -5.48 -1.70 11.37
N ARG A 36 -5.22 -0.51 10.87
CA ARG A 36 -4.01 0.29 11.14
C ARG A 36 -4.33 1.76 10.94
N GLN A 37 -3.52 2.66 11.50
CA GLN A 37 -3.53 4.05 11.12
C GLN A 37 -2.94 4.20 9.71
N LEU A 38 -3.59 5.00 8.89
CA LEU A 38 -3.03 5.42 7.61
C LEU A 38 -1.88 6.39 7.91
N ARG A 39 -0.65 5.98 7.60
CA ARG A 39 0.52 6.86 7.66
C ARG A 39 0.80 7.35 6.25
N ASP A 40 0.37 8.57 5.95
CA ASP A 40 0.52 9.16 4.60
C ASP A 40 1.91 9.77 4.35
N MET A 41 2.90 9.45 5.18
CA MET A 41 4.29 9.83 4.93
C MET A 41 4.91 8.85 3.93
N LYS A 42 4.48 8.90 2.66
CA LYS A 42 5.11 8.19 1.56
C LYS A 42 6.25 9.05 1.01
N TRP A 43 7.35 9.15 1.74
CA TRP A 43 8.57 9.64 1.13
C TRP A 43 9.20 8.51 0.32
N SER A 44 9.37 8.72 -0.98
CA SER A 44 10.15 7.85 -1.87
C SER A 44 11.23 8.70 -2.53
N PRO A 45 12.47 8.21 -2.64
CA PRO A 45 13.47 8.90 -3.44
C PRO A 45 13.07 8.91 -4.91
N GLU A 46 13.34 10.01 -5.60
CA GLU A 46 13.23 10.11 -7.05
C GLU A 46 14.44 9.39 -7.68
N ILE A 47 14.27 8.10 -7.99
CA ILE A 47 15.36 7.20 -8.40
C ILE A 47 16.08 7.73 -9.66
N SER A 48 15.34 8.38 -10.57
CA SER A 48 15.87 8.94 -11.81
C SER A 48 16.92 10.05 -11.60
N THR A 49 16.94 10.67 -10.41
CA THR A 49 17.86 11.77 -10.06
C THR A 49 19.10 11.29 -9.30
N LEU A 50 19.17 10.02 -8.92
CA LEU A 50 20.27 9.48 -8.12
C LEU A 50 21.50 9.21 -9.01
N ASN A 51 22.66 9.71 -8.61
CA ASN A 51 23.91 9.29 -9.23
C ASN A 51 24.24 7.81 -8.89
N PRO A 52 25.12 7.14 -9.65
CA PRO A 52 25.39 5.71 -9.48
C PRO A 52 25.84 5.31 -8.05
N ARG A 53 26.62 6.16 -7.38
CA ARG A 53 27.08 5.90 -6.00
C ARG A 53 25.91 5.91 -5.03
N THR A 54 25.05 6.93 -5.12
CA THR A 54 23.88 7.06 -4.25
C THR A 54 22.87 5.94 -4.52
N LEU A 55 22.68 5.57 -5.79
CA LEU A 55 21.81 4.46 -6.18
C LEU A 55 22.31 3.13 -5.60
N ALA A 56 23.61 2.85 -5.68
CA ALA A 56 24.22 1.66 -5.07
C ALA A 56 24.04 1.64 -3.53
N GLY A 57 24.25 2.79 -2.88
CA GLY A 57 24.01 2.91 -1.43
C GLY A 57 22.54 2.67 -1.05
N TYR A 58 21.60 3.20 -1.84
CA TYR A 58 20.18 2.97 -1.65
C TYR A 58 19.82 1.49 -1.83
N ALA A 59 20.31 0.84 -2.88
CA ALA A 59 20.13 -0.59 -3.11
C ALA A 59 20.66 -1.45 -1.94
N GLN A 60 21.81 -1.09 -1.36
CA GLN A 60 22.34 -1.78 -0.18
C GLN A 60 21.43 -1.65 1.06
N ILE A 61 20.85 -0.47 1.30
CA ILE A 61 19.91 -0.26 2.42
C ILE A 61 18.64 -1.09 2.21
N CYS A 62 18.09 -1.09 0.99
CA CYS A 62 16.93 -1.89 0.62
C CYS A 62 17.22 -3.39 0.81
N GLY A 63 18.35 -3.88 0.30
CA GLY A 63 18.77 -5.27 0.43
C GLY A 63 18.93 -5.69 1.90
N LYS A 64 19.57 -4.87 2.73
CA LYS A 64 19.70 -5.13 4.18
C LYS A 64 18.35 -5.17 4.89
N THR A 65 17.44 -4.28 4.52
CA THR A 65 16.09 -4.23 5.10
C THR A 65 15.29 -5.48 4.74
N LEU A 66 15.38 -5.91 3.47
CA LEU A 66 14.76 -7.15 2.98
C LEU A 66 15.32 -8.37 3.70
N ALA A 67 16.65 -8.50 3.74
CA ALA A 67 17.33 -9.61 4.43
C ALA A 67 16.93 -9.69 5.91
N ARG A 68 16.84 -8.56 6.61
CA ARG A 68 16.38 -8.51 8.01
C ARG A 68 14.92 -8.98 8.15
N GLY A 69 14.03 -8.57 7.25
CA GLY A 69 12.63 -8.99 7.26
C GLY A 69 12.47 -10.50 7.06
N HIS A 70 13.23 -11.08 6.15
CA HIS A 70 13.24 -12.53 5.93
C HIS A 70 13.91 -13.31 7.07
N ALA A 71 14.99 -12.80 7.64
CA ALA A 71 15.64 -13.41 8.80
C ALA A 71 14.75 -13.40 10.05
N LYS A 72 13.87 -12.39 10.21
CA LYS A 72 12.95 -12.29 11.35
C LYS A 72 11.70 -13.18 11.20
N SER A 73 11.25 -13.40 9.97
CA SER A 73 10.08 -14.23 9.67
C SER A 73 10.40 -15.69 9.32
N GLY A 74 11.67 -16.01 9.02
CA GLY A 74 12.13 -17.34 8.65
C GLY A 74 13.38 -17.78 9.41
N ASP A 75 14.04 -18.83 8.92
CA ASP A 75 15.28 -19.38 9.49
C ASP A 75 16.48 -18.77 8.77
N ALA A 76 17.15 -17.82 9.44
CA ALA A 76 18.26 -17.08 8.88
C ALA A 76 19.42 -17.99 8.43
N ILE A 77 19.69 -19.08 9.16
CA ILE A 77 20.78 -20.01 8.83
C ILE A 77 20.44 -20.80 7.57
N LYS A 78 19.20 -21.30 7.47
CA LYS A 78 18.76 -22.01 6.26
C LYS A 78 18.76 -21.12 5.03
N ILE A 79 18.27 -19.88 5.16
CA ILE A 79 18.26 -18.92 4.07
C ILE A 79 19.70 -18.63 3.61
N ALA A 80 20.60 -18.30 4.54
CA ALA A 80 22.00 -18.04 4.20
C ALA A 80 22.70 -19.27 3.59
N SER A 81 22.43 -20.47 4.11
CA SER A 81 23.00 -21.71 3.60
C SER A 81 22.49 -22.04 2.19
N TYR A 82 21.23 -21.76 1.90
CA TYR A 82 20.64 -21.93 0.57
C TYR A 82 21.24 -20.97 -0.46
N LEU A 83 21.46 -19.71 -0.07
CA LEU A 83 22.09 -18.72 -0.94
C LEU A 83 23.57 -19.05 -1.21
N GLY A 84 24.27 -19.58 -0.20
CA GLY A 84 25.68 -19.95 -0.31
C GLY A 84 26.60 -18.73 -0.48
N THR A 85 27.74 -18.94 -1.15
CA THR A 85 28.77 -17.90 -1.36
C THR A 85 29.07 -17.62 -2.83
N SER A 86 28.35 -18.27 -3.76
CA SER A 86 28.48 -17.99 -5.19
C SER A 86 27.63 -16.79 -5.59
N ASP A 87 27.85 -16.29 -6.81
CA ASP A 87 27.10 -15.19 -7.41
C ASP A 87 25.80 -15.63 -8.08
N VAL A 88 25.42 -16.93 -7.99
CA VAL A 88 24.25 -17.49 -8.68
C VAL A 88 22.96 -16.75 -8.31
N PHE A 89 22.78 -16.42 -7.04
CA PHE A 89 21.62 -15.65 -6.59
C PHE A 89 21.64 -14.22 -7.16
N ASP A 90 22.79 -13.57 -7.16
CA ASP A 90 22.95 -12.20 -7.67
C ASP A 90 22.62 -12.14 -9.17
N GLN A 91 23.12 -13.10 -9.96
CA GLN A 91 22.80 -13.22 -11.39
C GLN A 91 21.31 -13.51 -11.61
N SER A 92 20.71 -14.36 -10.77
CA SER A 92 19.28 -14.66 -10.85
C SER A 92 18.41 -13.44 -10.53
N MET A 93 18.82 -12.64 -9.55
CA MET A 93 18.14 -11.40 -9.19
C MET A 93 18.28 -10.35 -10.29
N LEU A 94 19.46 -10.21 -10.91
CA LEU A 94 19.66 -9.33 -12.07
C LEU A 94 18.73 -9.72 -13.23
N ALA A 95 18.73 -10.99 -13.62
CA ALA A 95 17.88 -11.50 -14.70
C ALA A 95 16.38 -11.32 -14.37
N PHE A 96 15.99 -11.50 -13.12
CA PHE A 96 14.63 -11.21 -12.66
C PHE A 96 14.30 -9.72 -12.81
N SER A 97 15.19 -8.83 -12.36
CA SER A 97 14.98 -7.38 -12.44
C SER A 97 14.80 -6.89 -13.88
N GLU A 98 15.60 -7.37 -14.82
CA GLU A 98 15.47 -7.02 -16.24
C GLU A 98 14.13 -7.46 -16.82
N ARG A 99 13.73 -8.72 -16.55
CA ARG A 99 12.42 -9.24 -17.00
C ARG A 99 11.27 -8.49 -16.36
N TYR A 100 11.38 -8.15 -15.08
CA TYR A 100 10.35 -7.41 -14.36
C TYR A 100 10.20 -6.00 -14.91
N ALA A 101 11.30 -5.32 -15.23
CA ALA A 101 11.24 -4.00 -15.87
C ALA A 101 10.50 -4.05 -17.22
N ALA A 102 10.81 -5.04 -18.07
CA ALA A 102 10.12 -5.22 -19.34
C ALA A 102 8.61 -5.54 -19.17
N GLN A 103 8.26 -6.31 -18.13
CA GLN A 103 6.86 -6.58 -17.79
C GLN A 103 6.14 -5.30 -17.36
N VAL A 104 6.76 -4.48 -16.51
CA VAL A 104 6.19 -3.21 -16.05
C VAL A 104 5.93 -2.26 -17.22
N ASP A 105 6.85 -2.16 -18.19
CA ASP A 105 6.64 -1.32 -19.38
C ASP A 105 5.47 -1.82 -20.25
N THR A 106 5.34 -3.15 -20.38
CA THR A 106 4.23 -3.79 -21.09
C THR A 106 2.91 -3.50 -20.40
N ASP A 107 2.84 -3.69 -19.08
CA ASP A 107 1.66 -3.47 -18.28
C ASP A 107 1.25 -1.99 -18.29
N PHE A 108 2.21 -1.08 -18.19
CA PHE A 108 1.94 0.36 -18.25
C PHE A 108 1.40 0.79 -19.62
N THR A 109 1.91 0.19 -20.70
CA THR A 109 1.39 0.42 -22.05
C THR A 109 -0.04 -0.09 -22.17
N ALA A 110 -0.32 -1.30 -21.72
CA ALA A 110 -1.66 -1.88 -21.72
C ALA A 110 -2.65 -1.03 -20.89
N PHE A 111 -2.21 -0.56 -19.71
CA PHE A 111 -2.98 0.33 -18.85
C PHE A 111 -3.37 1.64 -19.57
N LYS A 112 -2.41 2.31 -20.22
CA LYS A 112 -2.69 3.54 -20.99
C LYS A 112 -3.66 3.27 -22.15
N THR A 113 -3.45 2.20 -22.90
CA THR A 113 -4.36 1.83 -23.99
C THR A 113 -5.78 1.57 -23.47
N ALA A 114 -5.91 0.90 -22.32
CA ALA A 114 -7.20 0.63 -21.71
C ALA A 114 -7.93 1.91 -21.25
N LEU A 115 -7.20 2.93 -20.79
CA LEU A 115 -7.73 4.27 -20.51
C LEU A 115 -8.17 4.98 -21.79
N ASP A 116 -7.32 4.99 -22.82
CA ASP A 116 -7.62 5.66 -24.10
C ASP A 116 -8.86 5.05 -24.79
N GLN A 117 -9.07 3.74 -24.60
CA GLN A 117 -10.23 3.01 -25.11
C GLN A 117 -11.49 3.13 -24.23
N GLY A 118 -11.40 3.79 -23.06
CA GLY A 118 -12.50 3.93 -22.12
C GLY A 118 -12.92 2.62 -21.42
N SER A 119 -12.08 1.58 -21.50
CA SER A 119 -12.33 0.28 -20.84
C SER A 119 -12.00 0.29 -19.35
N LEU A 120 -11.18 1.26 -18.92
CA LEU A 120 -10.95 1.59 -17.52
C LEU A 120 -11.47 3.01 -17.26
N ALA A 121 -12.21 3.19 -16.17
CA ALA A 121 -12.64 4.51 -15.74
C ALA A 121 -11.44 5.32 -15.25
N ASN A 122 -11.34 6.57 -15.67
CA ASN A 122 -10.33 7.47 -15.12
C ASN A 122 -10.81 7.94 -13.74
N SER A 123 -10.10 7.54 -12.68
CA SER A 123 -10.47 7.88 -11.29
C SER A 123 -10.52 9.39 -11.01
N SER A 124 -10.00 10.26 -11.90
CA SER A 124 -10.23 11.71 -11.83
C SER A 124 -11.71 12.08 -12.04
N ASP A 125 -12.41 11.34 -12.91
CA ASP A 125 -13.80 11.59 -13.24
C ASP A 125 -14.72 11.10 -12.12
N GLU A 126 -14.34 9.98 -11.49
CA GLU A 126 -15.03 9.40 -10.34
C GLU A 126 -14.79 10.20 -9.05
N ASN A 127 -13.55 10.62 -8.75
CA ASN A 127 -13.24 11.44 -7.56
C ASN A 127 -13.84 12.85 -7.66
N ALA A 128 -13.90 13.45 -8.86
CA ALA A 128 -14.58 14.73 -9.06
C ALA A 128 -16.08 14.62 -8.70
N SER A 129 -16.74 13.54 -9.11
CA SER A 129 -18.15 13.29 -8.78
C SER A 129 -18.38 13.07 -7.28
N VAL A 130 -17.48 12.34 -6.61
CA VAL A 130 -17.56 12.07 -5.16
C VAL A 130 -17.30 13.35 -4.37
N GLN A 131 -16.28 14.14 -4.72
CA GLN A 131 -16.00 15.42 -4.08
C GLN A 131 -17.14 16.43 -4.30
N GLN A 132 -17.77 16.44 -5.48
CA GLN A 132 -18.91 17.31 -5.74
C GLN A 132 -20.15 16.90 -4.94
N SER A 133 -20.38 15.60 -4.74
CA SER A 133 -21.46 15.10 -3.87
C SER A 133 -21.22 15.44 -2.40
N LEU A 134 -19.98 15.32 -1.92
CA LEU A 134 -19.60 15.69 -0.55
C LEU A 134 -19.66 17.21 -0.30
N MET A 135 -19.29 18.02 -1.30
CA MET A 135 -19.44 19.48 -1.21
C MET A 135 -20.92 19.90 -1.23
N HIS A 136 -21.76 19.23 -2.03
CA HIS A 136 -23.20 19.47 -2.03
C HIS A 136 -23.85 19.11 -0.69
N GLU A 137 -23.52 17.97 -0.09
CA GLU A 137 -24.01 17.61 1.25
C GLU A 137 -23.54 18.59 2.33
N ALA A 138 -22.29 19.07 2.26
CA ALA A 138 -21.76 20.05 3.20
C ALA A 138 -22.46 21.41 3.09
N ASP A 139 -22.81 21.86 1.88
CA ASP A 139 -23.55 23.11 1.66
C ASP A 139 -25.02 22.99 2.08
N VAL A 140 -25.67 21.85 1.81
CA VAL A 140 -27.03 21.56 2.30
C VAL A 140 -27.06 21.58 3.84
N MET A 141 -26.06 20.99 4.50
CA MET A 141 -25.97 20.99 5.96
C MET A 141 -25.69 22.38 6.55
N ARG A 142 -24.97 23.25 5.82
CA ARG A 142 -24.80 24.66 6.21
C ARG A 142 -26.08 25.47 6.04
N GLU A 143 -26.82 25.28 4.95
CA GLU A 143 -28.10 25.95 4.71
C GLU A 143 -29.18 25.56 5.73
N LEU A 144 -29.24 24.27 6.10
CA LEU A 144 -30.12 23.77 7.17
C LEU A 144 -29.80 24.39 8.54
N HIS A 145 -28.52 24.59 8.83
CA HIS A 145 -28.07 25.29 10.04
C HIS A 145 -28.38 26.80 10.01
N ALA A 146 -28.32 27.44 8.83
CA ALA A 146 -28.60 28.86 8.65
C ALA A 146 -30.10 29.20 8.68
N THR A 147 -30.97 28.27 8.27
CA THR A 147 -32.44 28.45 8.24
C THR A 147 -33.14 28.08 9.54
N GLY A 148 -32.42 27.58 10.55
CA GLY A 148 -32.93 27.45 11.92
C GLY A 148 -34.05 26.44 12.13
N GLN A 149 -34.23 25.46 11.24
CA GLN A 149 -35.22 24.40 11.44
C GLN A 149 -34.65 23.28 12.32
N THR A 150 -34.66 23.48 13.64
CA THR A 150 -34.54 22.38 14.59
C THR A 150 -35.81 21.54 14.53
N ALA A 151 -35.67 20.25 14.18
CA ALA A 151 -36.73 19.26 14.24
C ALA A 151 -37.44 19.32 15.61
N THR A 152 -38.73 19.63 15.57
CA THR A 152 -39.60 19.66 16.76
C THR A 152 -39.74 18.25 17.34
N GLN A 153 -39.39 18.11 18.61
CA GLN A 153 -39.55 16.87 19.37
C GLN A 153 -41.01 16.75 19.85
N PRO A 154 -41.71 15.61 19.69
CA PRO A 154 -43.11 15.49 20.11
C PRO A 154 -43.24 15.43 21.64
N PRO A 155 -44.36 15.92 22.21
CA PRO A 155 -44.52 16.09 23.65
C PRO A 155 -44.69 14.74 24.39
N ALA A 156 -44.31 14.80 25.67
CA ALA A 156 -44.11 13.68 26.62
C ALA A 156 -45.34 12.80 26.88
#